data_AF-A0A1X1AL14-F1
#
_entry.id   AF-A0A1X1AL14-F1
#
_cell.length_a   1.000
_cell.length_b   1.000
_cell.length_c   1.000
_cell.angle_alpha   90.00
_cell.angle_beta   90.00
_cell.angle_gamma   90.00
#
_symmetry.space_group_name_H-M   'P 1'
#
loop_
_entity.id
_entity.type
_entity.pdbx_description
1 polymer ?
#
loop_
_entity_poly.entity_id
_entity_poly.type
_entity_poly.pdbx_seq_one_letter_code
_entity_poly.pdbx_strand_id
1 'polypeptide(L)' 'MNRPAVTPARSLAAEQLSQTFTGSASERVKRARLVATHLERILERIDSGQLEATPTEVARLEGADLALRAISRTRLES' A
#
# COMPACT_ATOMS: atom_id res chain seq x y z
N MET A 1 -10.41 35.26 -0.99
CA MET A 1 -9.68 34.12 -0.39
C MET A 1 -9.68 32.97 -1.40
N ASN A 2 -8.54 32.69 -2.04
CA ASN A 2 -8.38 31.57 -2.97
C ASN A 2 -8.17 30.28 -2.17
N ARG A 3 -9.13 29.33 -2.20
CA ARG A 3 -8.88 27.96 -1.74
C ARG A 3 -8.02 27.27 -2.80
N PRO A 4 -6.88 26.65 -2.45
CA PRO A 4 -6.15 25.83 -3.41
C PRO A 4 -7.07 24.67 -3.84
N ALA A 5 -7.25 24.51 -5.15
CA ALA A 5 -7.94 23.37 -5.72
C ALA A 5 -7.18 22.10 -5.31
N VAL A 6 -7.80 21.26 -4.49
CA VAL A 6 -7.23 19.97 -4.09
C VAL A 6 -7.26 19.08 -5.34
N THR A 7 -6.13 18.98 -6.04
CA THR A 7 -5.98 18.22 -7.27
C THR A 7 -6.44 16.76 -7.08
N PRO A 8 -7.21 16.18 -8.02
CA PRO A 8 -7.77 14.82 -7.96
C PRO A 8 -6.75 13.66 -8.01
N ALA A 9 -5.45 13.93 -7.83
CA ALA A 9 -4.39 12.91 -7.86
C ALA A 9 -4.61 11.79 -6.84
N ARG A 10 -5.22 12.11 -5.68
CA ARG A 10 -5.62 11.12 -4.68
C ARG A 10 -6.71 10.16 -5.19
N SER A 11 -7.57 10.62 -6.10
CA SER A 11 -8.59 9.81 -6.77
C SER A 11 -7.95 8.84 -7.75
N LEU A 12 -7.07 9.34 -8.63
CA LEU A 12 -6.42 8.52 -9.66
C LEU A 12 -5.54 7.42 -9.05
N ALA A 13 -4.70 7.74 -8.07
CA ALA A 13 -3.84 6.74 -7.43
C ALA A 13 -4.66 5.69 -6.66
N ALA A 14 -5.72 6.10 -5.96
CA ALA A 14 -6.61 5.17 -5.25
C ALA A 14 -7.41 4.29 -6.21
N GLU A 15 -7.86 4.85 -7.34
CA GLU A 15 -8.60 4.14 -8.38
C GLU A 15 -7.72 3.12 -9.10
N GLN A 16 -6.47 3.49 -9.43
CA GLN A 16 -5.46 2.56 -9.94
C GLN A 16 -5.12 1.45 -8.93
N LEU A 17 -5.05 1.78 -7.64
CA LEU A 17 -4.86 0.77 -6.59
C LEU A 17 -6.06 -0.17 -6.53
N SER A 18 -7.28 0.35 -6.62
CA SER A 18 -8.51 -0.46 -6.64
C SER A 18 -8.54 -1.39 -7.84
N GLN A 19 -8.09 -0.94 -9.02
CA GLN A 19 -7.94 -1.77 -10.21
C GLN A 19 -6.89 -2.87 -10.04
N THR A 20 -5.85 -2.60 -9.25
CA THR A 20 -4.79 -3.57 -8.93
C THR A 20 -5.33 -4.77 -8.14
N PHE A 21 -6.33 -4.55 -7.27
CA PHE A 21 -6.97 -5.61 -6.47
C PHE A 21 -8.29 -6.10 -7.07
N THR A 22 -8.33 -6.31 -8.39
CA THR A 22 -9.47 -6.92 -9.08
C THR A 22 -9.25 -8.43 -9.32
N GLY A 23 -10.30 -9.14 -9.76
CA GLY A 23 -10.27 -10.58 -10.04
C GLY A 23 -10.80 -11.44 -8.89
N SER A 24 -10.55 -12.75 -8.97
CA SER A 24 -10.98 -13.70 -7.96
C SER A 24 -10.34 -13.40 -6.61
N ALA A 25 -10.99 -13.80 -5.53
CA ALA A 25 -10.45 -13.55 -4.19
C ALA A 25 -9.09 -14.23 -3.94
N SER A 26 -8.76 -15.31 -4.67
CA SER A 26 -7.42 -15.92 -4.63
C SER A 26 -6.37 -15.01 -5.29
N GLU A 27 -6.69 -14.44 -6.45
CA GLU A 27 -5.81 -13.50 -7.16
C GLU A 27 -5.59 -12.23 -6.35
N ARG A 28 -6.64 -11.67 -5.74
CA ARG A 28 -6.54 -10.49 -4.88
C ARG A 28 -5.61 -10.74 -3.68
N VAL A 29 -5.71 -11.91 -3.04
CA VAL A 29 -4.80 -12.30 -1.94
C VAL A 29 -3.37 -12.46 -2.44
N LYS A 30 -3.15 -13.11 -3.59
CA LYS A 30 -1.81 -13.24 -4.18
C LYS A 30 -1.19 -11.88 -4.47
N ARG A 31 -1.97 -10.93 -5.00
CA ARG A 31 -1.52 -9.54 -5.25
C ARG A 31 -1.25 -8.80 -3.94
N ALA A 32 -2.09 -8.97 -2.91
CA ALA A 32 -1.88 -8.37 -1.60
C ALA A 32 -0.54 -8.80 -0.98
N ARG A 33 -0.21 -10.10 -1.07
CA ARG A 33 1.10 -10.61 -0.63
C ARG A 33 2.27 -9.96 -1.39
N LEU A 34 2.17 -9.88 -2.72
CA LEU A 34 3.22 -9.27 -3.55
C LEU A 34 3.44 -7.80 -3.20
N VAL A 35 2.36 -7.03 -3.02
CA VAL A 35 2.45 -5.61 -2.66
C VAL A 35 3.02 -5.44 -1.25
N ALA A 36 2.61 -6.27 -0.28
CA ALA A 36 3.19 -6.26 1.07
C ALA A 36 4.71 -6.49 1.04
N THR A 37 5.18 -7.54 0.34
CA THR A 37 6.62 -7.81 0.17
C THR A 37 7.34 -6.64 -0.50
N HIS A 38 6.69 -5.94 -1.43
CA HIS A 38 7.29 -4.76 -2.06
C HIS A 38 7.41 -3.59 -1.09
N LEU A 39 6.38 -3.33 -0.27
CA LEU A 39 6.40 -2.29 0.77
C LEU A 39 7.47 -2.56 1.83
N GLU A 40 7.62 -3.81 2.26
CA GLU A 40 8.69 -4.22 3.18
C GLU A 40 10.08 -3.85 2.63
N ARG A 41 10.35 -4.15 1.35
CA ARG A 41 11.62 -3.73 0.71
C ARG A 41 11.80 -2.22 0.62
N ILE A 42 10.73 -1.46 0.49
CA ILE A 42 10.80 0.00 0.50
C ILE A 42 11.16 0.49 1.90
N LEU A 43 10.52 -0.06 2.93
CA LEU A 43 10.81 0.25 4.34
C LEU A 43 12.26 -0.09 4.68
N GLU A 44 12.78 -1.25 4.27
CA GLU A 44 14.19 -1.63 4.46
C GLU A 44 15.16 -0.63 3.79
N ARG A 45 14.79 -0.11 2.61
CA ARG A 45 15.58 0.92 1.92
C ARG A 45 15.55 2.27 2.63
N ILE A 46 14.42 2.61 3.26
CA ILE A 46 14.31 3.80 4.10
C ILE A 46 15.18 3.64 5.35
N ASP A 47 15.07 2.50 6.04
CA ASP A 47 15.83 2.21 7.26
C ASP A 47 17.34 2.15 7.03
N SER A 48 17.78 1.68 5.85
CA SER A 48 19.18 1.68 5.46
C SER A 48 19.70 3.03 4.94
N GLY A 49 18.85 4.06 4.90
CA GLY A 49 19.21 5.40 4.41
C GLY A 49 19.36 5.51 2.89
N GLN A 50 18.91 4.50 2.13
CA GLN A 50 18.93 4.53 0.67
C GLN A 50 17.77 5.35 0.08
N LEU A 51 16.68 5.51 0.84
CA LEU A 51 15.53 6.34 0.48
C LEU A 51 15.19 7.28 1.63
N GLU A 52 14.93 8.54 1.29
CA GLU A 52 14.39 9.51 2.26
C GLU A 52 12.86 9.44 2.27
N ALA A 53 12.29 9.42 3.47
CA ALA A 53 10.86 9.52 3.68
C ALA A 53 10.61 10.30 4.97
N THR A 54 9.55 11.11 4.99
CA THR A 54 9.09 11.76 6.20
C THR A 54 8.52 10.72 7.17
N PRO A 55 8.49 10.99 8.49
CA PRO A 55 7.88 10.07 9.45
C PRO A 55 6.41 9.71 9.13
N THR A 56 5.67 10.63 8.52
CA THR A 56 4.28 10.39 8.11
C THR A 56 4.18 9.42 6.93
N GLU A 57 5.12 9.47 5.99
CA GLU A 57 5.17 8.55 4.86
C GLU A 57 5.52 7.14 5.33
N VAL A 58 6.51 7.01 6.21
CA VAL A 58 6.89 5.72 6.84
C VAL A 58 5.68 5.09 7.52
N ALA A 59 5.00 5.82 8.42
CA ALA A 59 3.84 5.30 9.13
C ALA A 59 2.70 4.85 8.20
N ARG A 60 2.52 5.52 7.04
CA ARG A 60 1.53 5.13 6.03
C ARG A 60 1.94 3.85 5.30
N LEU A 61 3.22 3.68 4.98
CA LEU A 61 3.74 2.48 4.34
C LEU A 61 3.68 1.27 5.28
N GLU A 62 4.06 1.44 6.55
CA GLU A 62 3.92 0.42 7.59
C GLU A 62 2.47 -0.01 7.78
N GLY A 63 1.55 0.95 7.87
CA GLY A 63 0.11 0.67 7.97
C GLY A 63 -0.43 -0.09 6.76
N ALA A 64 0.04 0.25 5.56
CA ALA A 64 -0.36 -0.45 4.33
C ALA A 64 0.19 -1.88 4.27
N ASP A 65 1.46 -2.11 4.64
CA ASP A 65 2.05 -3.46 4.73
C ASP A 65 1.26 -4.34 5.72
N LEU A 66 0.99 -3.82 6.93
CA LEU A 66 0.25 -4.54 7.96
C LEU A 66 -1.16 -4.93 7.50
N ALA A 67 -1.89 -4.01 6.87
CA ALA A 67 -3.23 -4.26 6.33
C ALA A 67 -3.21 -5.35 5.25
N LEU A 68 -2.25 -5.29 4.31
CA LEU A 68 -2.13 -6.28 3.23
C LEU A 68 -1.74 -7.67 3.75
N ARG A 69 -0.87 -7.74 4.77
CA ARG A 69 -0.51 -9.00 5.45
C ARG A 69 -1.70 -9.59 6.21
N ALA A 70 -2.53 -8.76 6.84
CA ALA A 70 -3.74 -9.22 7.52
C ALA A 70 -4.71 -9.88 6.52
N ILE A 71 -5.05 -9.17 5.43
CA ILE A 71 -5.92 -9.69 4.35
C ILE A 71 -5.39 -11.00 3.78
N SER A 72 -4.06 -11.13 3.69
CA SER A 72 -3.40 -12.31 3.13
C SER A 72 -3.41 -13.54 4.04
N ARG A 73 -3.64 -13.35 5.35
CA ARG A 73 -3.69 -14.40 6.37
C ARG A 73 -5.10 -14.94 6.61
N THR A 74 -6.14 -14.10 6.51
CA THR A 74 -7.53 -14.45 6.85
C THR A 74 -8.14 -15.61 6.03
N ARG A 75 -7.46 -16.10 4.98
CA ARG A 75 -7.91 -17.25 4.18
C ARG A 75 -7.28 -18.60 4.53
N LEU A 76 -6.27 -18.62 5.40
CA LEU A 76 -5.63 -19.88 5.83
C LEU A 76 -6.32 -20.51 7.05
N GLU A 77 -7.30 -19.82 7.65
CA GLU A 77 -7.99 -20.25 8.88
C GLU A 77 -9.49 -20.52 8.67
N SER A 78 -9.93 -20.76 7.43
CA SER A 78 -11.33 -21.08 7.07
C SER A 78 -11.43 -22.42 6.37
#